data_AF-A0A399SSQ6-F1
#
_entry.id   AF-A0A399SSQ6-F1
#
_cell.length_a   1.000
_cell.length_b   1.000
_cell.length_c   1.000
_cell.angle_alpha   90.00
_cell.angle_beta   90.00
_cell.angle_gamma   90.00
#
_symmetry.space_group_name_H-M   'P 1'
#
loop_
_entity.id
_entity.type
_entity.pdbx_description
1 polymer ?
#
loop_
_entity_poly.entity_id
_entity_poly.type
_entity_poly.pdbx_seq_one_letter_code
_entity_poly.pdbx_strand_id
1 'polypeptide(L)'
;MKPEVIQIVTLAITLIGIVVAIITIIVQSNMTRKQMRLNFFADYTKRYQEIILNFPETINQSDFDYSKLEPEVRDKTLRYMRAYFDLCSEEFYLSQSKRIESEIWEEWSEGIKYTFSKKAFRDAWEIVNLDSKFYSQFKAWVEKELLNS
;
A
#
# COMPACT_ATOMS: atom_id res chain seq x y z
N MET A 1 54.17 -29.34 16.18
CA MET A 1 54.03 -28.51 14.96
C MET A 1 54.69 -27.16 15.23
N LYS A 2 55.39 -26.54 14.28
CA LYS A 2 56.05 -25.24 14.52
C LYS A 2 54.98 -24.16 14.79
N PRO A 3 55.20 -23.23 15.74
CA PRO A 3 54.21 -22.22 16.14
C PRO A 3 53.72 -21.36 14.97
N GLU A 4 54.59 -21.08 14.00
CA GLU A 4 54.25 -20.35 12.76
C GLU A 4 53.17 -21.04 11.92
N VAL A 5 53.21 -22.38 11.84
CA VAL A 5 52.22 -23.16 11.07
C VAL A 5 50.84 -23.09 11.75
N ILE A 6 50.81 -23.07 13.09
CA ILE A 6 49.56 -22.92 13.85
C ILE A 6 48.95 -21.53 13.57
N GLN A 7 49.77 -20.47 13.57
CA GLN A 7 49.30 -19.11 13.30
C GLN A 7 48.72 -18.95 11.89
N ILE A 8 49.39 -19.49 10.86
CA ILE A 8 48.91 -19.45 9.48
C ILE A 8 47.56 -20.17 9.34
N VAL A 9 47.41 -21.35 9.97
CA VAL A 9 46.15 -22.10 9.96
C VAL A 9 45.03 -21.32 10.65
N THR A 10 45.29 -20.70 11.80
CA THR A 10 44.30 -19.88 12.51
C THR A 10 43.86 -18.67 11.69
N LEU A 11 44.79 -17.99 11.00
CA LEU A 11 44.47 -16.87 10.11
C LEU A 11 43.63 -17.33 8.91
N ALA A 12 43.96 -18.47 8.31
CA ALA A 12 43.19 -19.04 7.22
C ALA A 12 41.75 -19.38 7.65
N ILE A 13 41.57 -20.01 8.82
CA ILE A 13 40.25 -20.31 9.38
C ILE A 13 39.47 -19.03 9.66
N THR A 14 40.12 -18.02 10.25
CA THR A 14 39.48 -16.73 10.54
C THR A 14 39.03 -16.03 9.25
N LEU A 15 39.87 -16.04 8.22
CA LEU A 15 39.55 -15.46 6.93
C LEU A 15 38.35 -16.17 6.28
N ILE A 16 38.31 -17.49 6.32
CA ILE A 16 37.16 -18.28 5.84
C ILE A 16 35.90 -17.91 6.63
N GLY A 17 36.00 -17.80 7.95
CA GLY A 17 34.89 -17.39 8.81
C GLY A 17 34.33 -16.01 8.44
N ILE A 18 35.21 -15.03 8.18
CA ILE A 18 34.81 -13.68 7.73
C ILE A 18 34.10 -13.75 6.37
N VAL A 19 34.63 -14.51 5.41
CA VAL A 19 34.02 -14.67 4.08
C VAL A 19 32.62 -15.28 4.20
N VAL A 20 32.47 -16.35 4.98
CA VAL A 20 31.16 -16.99 5.24
C VAL A 20 30.19 -16.03 5.92
N ALA A 21 30.65 -15.25 6.90
CA ALA A 21 29.83 -14.25 7.57
C ALA A 21 29.34 -13.16 6.60
N ILE A 22 30.22 -12.65 5.73
CA ILE A 22 29.85 -11.66 4.70
C ILE A 22 28.78 -12.22 3.75
N ILE A 23 28.98 -13.45 3.25
CA ILE A 23 28.00 -14.12 2.37
C ILE A 23 26.65 -14.26 3.07
N THR A 24 26.66 -14.69 4.33
CA THR A 24 25.44 -14.87 5.14
C THR A 24 24.70 -13.54 5.32
N ILE A 25 25.41 -12.44 5.61
CA ILE A 25 24.82 -11.10 5.74
C ILE A 25 24.16 -10.67 4.43
N ILE A 26 24.81 -10.90 3.29
CA ILE A 26 24.26 -10.53 1.97
C ILE A 26 22.98 -11.31 1.68
N VAL A 27 23.00 -12.64 1.88
CA VAL A 27 21.83 -13.51 1.66
C VAL A 27 20.69 -13.12 2.59
N GLN A 28 20.98 -12.92 3.88
CA GLN A 28 20.00 -12.54 4.89
C GLN A 28 19.37 -11.17 4.56
N SER A 29 20.18 -10.18 4.17
CA SER A 29 19.70 -8.85 3.78
C SER A 29 18.72 -8.92 2.62
N ASN A 30 19.03 -9.73 1.60
CA ASN A 30 18.15 -9.92 0.45
C ASN A 30 16.83 -10.63 0.84
N MET A 31 16.90 -11.64 1.70
CA MET A 31 15.72 -12.36 2.18
C MET A 31 14.83 -11.44 3.04
N THR A 32 15.41 -10.68 3.96
CA THR A 32 14.69 -9.72 4.80
C THR A 32 14.00 -8.65 3.95
N ARG A 33 14.67 -8.12 2.90
CA ARG A 33 14.04 -7.17 1.97
C ARG A 33 12.81 -7.75 1.27
N LYS A 34 12.91 -8.99 0.78
CA LYS A 34 11.77 -9.69 0.16
C LYS A 34 10.61 -9.86 1.15
N GLN A 35 10.91 -10.27 2.38
CA GLN A 35 9.90 -10.46 3.42
C GLN A 35 9.22 -9.13 3.82
N MET A 36 9.99 -8.04 3.98
CA MET A 36 9.43 -6.72 4.26
C MET A 36 8.48 -6.26 3.14
N ARG A 37 8.85 -6.51 1.87
CA ARG A 37 8.00 -6.21 0.72
C ARG A 37 6.69 -7.01 0.75
N LEU A 38 6.76 -8.32 1.02
CA LEU A 38 5.55 -9.16 1.15
C LEU A 38 4.65 -8.72 2.31
N ASN A 39 5.24 -8.39 3.47
CA ASN A 39 4.50 -7.90 4.62
C ASN A 39 3.81 -6.55 4.31
N PHE A 40 4.51 -5.66 3.61
CA PHE A 40 3.95 -4.39 3.17
C PHE A 40 2.72 -4.61 2.26
N PHE A 41 2.82 -5.49 1.26
CA PHE A 41 1.66 -5.82 0.42
C PHE A 41 0.51 -6.46 1.19
N ALA A 42 0.82 -7.37 2.11
CA ALA A 42 -0.18 -8.02 2.95
C ALA A 42 -0.91 -7.00 3.83
N ASP A 43 -0.21 -6.00 4.36
CA ASP A 43 -0.80 -4.94 5.18
C ASP A 43 -1.77 -4.05 4.39
N TYR A 44 -1.34 -3.54 3.23
CA TYR A 44 -2.21 -2.73 2.36
C TYR A 44 -3.42 -3.53 1.86
N THR A 45 -3.20 -4.80 1.47
CA THR A 45 -4.29 -5.70 1.06
C THR A 45 -5.29 -5.93 2.19
N LYS A 46 -4.79 -6.14 3.42
CA LYS A 46 -5.64 -6.35 4.60
C LYS A 46 -6.46 -5.10 4.92
N ARG A 47 -5.85 -3.91 4.91
CA ARG A 47 -6.55 -2.63 5.12
C ARG A 47 -7.63 -2.42 4.07
N TYR A 48 -7.32 -2.68 2.80
CA TYR A 48 -8.30 -2.64 1.72
C TYR A 48 -9.46 -3.61 1.97
N GLN A 49 -9.18 -4.88 2.28
CA GLN A 49 -10.21 -5.87 2.57
C GLN A 49 -11.10 -5.47 3.75
N GLU A 50 -10.50 -4.97 4.84
CA GLU A 50 -11.24 -4.49 6.01
C GLU A 50 -12.20 -3.35 5.64
N ILE A 51 -11.76 -2.44 4.77
CA ILE A 51 -12.59 -1.33 4.27
C ILE A 51 -13.76 -1.87 3.44
N ILE A 52 -13.48 -2.70 2.42
CA ILE A 52 -14.50 -3.19 1.50
C ILE A 52 -15.54 -4.07 2.22
N LEU A 53 -15.13 -4.89 3.18
CA LEU A 53 -16.03 -5.74 3.97
C LEU A 53 -17.01 -4.94 4.83
N ASN A 54 -16.75 -3.66 5.08
CA ASN A 54 -17.63 -2.80 5.85
C ASN A 54 -18.55 -1.93 4.99
N PHE A 55 -18.42 -1.99 3.67
CA PHE A 55 -19.37 -1.34 2.75
C PHE A 55 -20.67 -2.14 2.62
N PRO A 56 -21.79 -1.47 2.34
CA PRO A 56 -23.02 -2.15 1.98
C PRO A 56 -22.82 -2.94 0.68
N GLU A 57 -23.47 -4.09 0.55
CA GLU A 57 -23.39 -4.93 -0.66
C GLU A 57 -23.80 -4.17 -1.94
N THR A 58 -24.65 -3.16 -1.78
CA THR A 58 -25.15 -2.32 -2.86
C THR A 58 -24.17 -1.24 -3.33
N ILE A 59 -22.98 -1.10 -2.70
CA ILE A 59 -22.05 0.02 -2.95
C ILE A 59 -21.65 0.20 -4.42
N ASN A 60 -21.62 -0.90 -5.18
CA ASN A 60 -21.23 -0.90 -6.59
C ASN A 60 -22.42 -0.76 -7.57
N GLN A 61 -23.66 -0.64 -7.07
CA GLN A 61 -24.85 -0.48 -7.90
C GLN A 61 -24.88 0.93 -8.51
N SER A 62 -25.38 1.03 -9.75
CA SER A 62 -25.43 2.30 -10.48
C SER A 62 -26.41 3.31 -9.87
N ASP A 63 -27.45 2.81 -9.19
CA ASP A 63 -28.50 3.59 -8.54
C ASP A 63 -28.25 3.82 -7.04
N PHE A 64 -27.04 3.53 -6.56
CA PHE A 64 -26.64 3.76 -5.18
C PHE A 64 -26.82 5.24 -4.78
N ASP A 65 -27.38 5.45 -3.60
CA ASP A 65 -27.74 6.77 -3.08
C ASP A 65 -27.62 6.81 -1.55
N TYR A 66 -26.69 7.62 -1.05
CA TYR A 66 -26.46 7.80 0.38
C TYR A 66 -27.67 8.33 1.15
N SER A 67 -28.56 9.08 0.49
CA SER A 67 -29.75 9.66 1.13
C SER A 67 -30.81 8.62 1.47
N LYS A 68 -30.76 7.44 0.82
CA LYS A 68 -31.68 6.32 1.03
C LYS A 68 -31.18 5.34 2.09
N LEU A 69 -29.96 5.51 2.59
CA LEU A 69 -29.40 4.67 3.63
C LEU A 69 -29.91 5.12 5.01
N GLU A 70 -30.11 4.16 5.90
CA GLU A 70 -30.30 4.44 7.32
C GLU A 70 -29.12 5.27 7.86
N PRO A 71 -29.36 6.27 8.74
CA PRO A 71 -28.32 7.20 9.18
C PRO A 71 -27.04 6.53 9.70
N GLU A 72 -27.17 5.46 10.50
CA GLU A 72 -26.02 4.72 11.02
C GLU A 72 -25.21 4.02 9.91
N VAL A 73 -25.90 3.41 8.93
CA VAL A 73 -25.26 2.74 7.80
C VAL A 73 -24.57 3.77 6.90
N ARG A 74 -25.21 4.91 6.65
CA ARG A 74 -24.65 6.02 5.88
C ARG A 74 -23.36 6.53 6.54
N ASP A 75 -23.42 6.83 7.83
CA ASP A 75 -22.29 7.41 8.57
C ASP A 75 -21.13 6.40 8.67
N LYS A 76 -21.43 5.10 8.87
CA LYS A 76 -20.44 4.02 8.78
C LYS A 76 -19.82 3.96 7.38
N THR A 77 -20.63 3.99 6.33
CA THR A 77 -20.15 3.90 4.94
C THR A 77 -19.23 5.07 4.61
N LEU A 78 -19.61 6.31 4.95
CA LEU A 78 -18.79 7.51 4.72
C LEU A 78 -17.47 7.48 5.52
N ARG A 79 -17.47 6.89 6.72
CA ARG A 79 -16.24 6.67 7.49
C ARG A 79 -15.28 5.73 6.76
N TYR A 80 -15.78 4.63 6.21
CA TYR A 80 -14.95 3.69 5.44
C TYR A 80 -14.57 4.24 4.06
N MET A 81 -15.39 5.12 3.45
CA MET A 81 -15.00 5.88 2.25
C MET A 81 -13.81 6.78 2.53
N ARG A 82 -13.80 7.48 3.68
CA ARG A 82 -12.64 8.26 4.10
C ARG A 82 -11.39 7.40 4.27
N ALA A 83 -11.52 6.23 4.91
CA ALA A 83 -10.41 5.30 5.06
C ALA A 83 -9.91 4.77 3.70
N TYR A 84 -10.83 4.53 2.74
CA TYR A 84 -10.48 4.13 1.38
C TYR A 84 -9.67 5.22 0.66
N PHE A 85 -10.14 6.47 0.71
CA PHE A 85 -9.46 7.59 0.07
C PHE A 85 -8.11 7.92 0.71
N ASP A 86 -8.00 7.76 2.04
CA ASP A 86 -6.75 7.90 2.76
C ASP A 86 -5.75 6.82 2.31
N LEU A 87 -6.18 5.56 2.23
CA LEU A 87 -5.37 4.46 1.70
C LEU A 87 -4.88 4.76 0.27
N CYS A 88 -5.78 5.18 -0.63
CA CYS A 88 -5.41 5.55 -2.01
C CYS A 88 -4.42 6.73 -2.04
N SER A 89 -4.58 7.70 -1.13
CA SER A 89 -3.67 8.85 -1.03
C SER A 89 -2.27 8.43 -0.56
N GLU A 90 -2.17 7.48 0.36
CA GLU A 90 -0.90 6.90 0.79
C GLU A 90 -0.22 6.14 -0.35
N GLU A 91 -0.95 5.28 -1.05
CA GLU A 91 -0.48 4.51 -2.20
C GLU A 91 0.05 5.43 -3.30
N PHE A 92 -0.69 6.50 -3.60
CA PHE A 92 -0.25 7.53 -4.53
C PHE A 92 1.04 8.20 -4.07
N TYR A 93 1.14 8.60 -2.80
CA TYR A 93 2.37 9.21 -2.26
C TYR A 93 3.58 8.27 -2.37
N LEU A 94 3.39 6.98 -2.10
CA LEU A 94 4.43 5.97 -2.22
C LEU A 94 4.92 5.82 -3.67
N SER A 95 4.01 5.86 -4.64
CA SER A 95 4.34 5.88 -6.06
C SER A 95 5.15 7.13 -6.43
N GLN A 96 4.66 8.33 -6.08
CA GLN A 96 5.34 9.59 -6.41
C GLN A 96 6.72 9.69 -5.76
N SER A 97 6.89 9.11 -4.57
CA SER A 97 8.17 9.06 -3.86
C SER A 97 9.09 7.92 -4.30
N LYS A 98 8.73 7.15 -5.34
CA LYS A 98 9.49 6.02 -5.90
C LYS A 98 9.79 4.93 -4.85
N ARG A 99 8.89 4.76 -3.88
CA ARG A 99 8.99 3.74 -2.81
C ARG A 99 8.35 2.42 -3.20
N ILE A 100 7.59 2.40 -4.29
CA ILE A 100 7.05 1.21 -4.93
C ILE A 100 7.46 1.19 -6.40
N GLU A 101 7.53 -0.02 -6.96
CA GLU A 101 7.79 -0.26 -8.38
C GLU A 101 6.62 0.25 -9.23
N SER A 102 6.90 0.72 -10.44
CA SER A 102 5.89 1.28 -11.34
C SER A 102 4.80 0.27 -11.70
N GLU A 103 5.14 -1.00 -11.86
CA GLU A 103 4.20 -2.10 -12.14
C GLU A 103 3.17 -2.27 -11.01
N ILE A 104 3.59 -2.13 -9.74
CA ILE A 104 2.67 -2.17 -8.60
C ILE A 104 1.69 -0.99 -8.67
N TRP A 105 2.24 0.20 -8.94
CA TRP A 105 1.42 1.40 -9.01
C TRP A 105 0.42 1.34 -10.17
N GLU A 106 0.80 0.75 -11.30
CA GLU A 106 -0.09 0.57 -12.46
C GLU A 106 -1.35 -0.20 -12.04
N GLU A 107 -1.18 -1.39 -11.46
CA GLU A 107 -2.26 -2.23 -10.95
C GLU A 107 -3.14 -1.50 -9.92
N TRP A 108 -2.52 -0.83 -8.94
CA TRP A 108 -3.27 -0.09 -7.92
C TRP A 108 -4.04 1.07 -8.51
N SER A 109 -3.42 1.84 -9.41
CA SER A 109 -4.06 2.99 -10.05
C SER A 109 -5.24 2.58 -10.93
N GLU A 110 -5.18 1.41 -11.57
CA GLU A 110 -6.30 0.84 -12.32
C GLU A 110 -7.46 0.45 -11.40
N GLY A 111 -7.17 -0.19 -10.27
CA GLY A 111 -8.16 -0.50 -9.24
C GLY A 111 -8.84 0.76 -8.70
N ILE A 112 -8.06 1.83 -8.46
CA ILE A 112 -8.60 3.12 -8.02
C ILE A 112 -9.49 3.73 -9.10
N LYS A 113 -9.04 3.76 -10.37
CA LYS A 113 -9.85 4.25 -11.51
C LYS A 113 -11.16 3.49 -11.63
N TYR A 114 -11.12 2.16 -11.57
CA TYR A 114 -12.31 1.31 -11.62
C TYR A 114 -13.27 1.64 -10.48
N THR A 115 -12.75 1.86 -9.28
CA THR A 115 -13.56 2.19 -8.11
C THR A 115 -14.22 3.57 -8.25
N PHE A 116 -13.47 4.58 -8.71
CA PHE A 116 -14.01 5.91 -9.02
C PHE A 116 -14.97 5.93 -10.22
N SER A 117 -15.02 4.86 -11.04
CA SER A 117 -16.06 4.71 -12.07
C SER A 117 -17.46 4.47 -11.47
N LYS A 118 -17.56 4.12 -10.18
CA LYS A 118 -18.81 3.86 -9.49
C LYS A 118 -19.38 5.13 -8.88
N LYS A 119 -20.70 5.29 -8.99
CA LYS A 119 -21.43 6.47 -8.48
C LYS A 119 -21.16 6.73 -7.00
N ALA A 120 -21.24 5.69 -6.16
CA ALA A 120 -21.06 5.80 -4.71
C ALA A 120 -19.72 6.42 -4.29
N PHE A 121 -18.65 6.19 -5.07
CA PHE A 121 -17.31 6.70 -4.74
C PHE A 121 -17.12 8.14 -5.21
N ARG A 122 -17.71 8.52 -6.35
CA ARG A 122 -17.73 9.92 -6.79
C ARG A 122 -18.52 10.79 -5.82
N ASP A 123 -19.74 10.36 -5.47
CA ASP A 123 -20.59 11.07 -4.51
C ASP A 123 -19.90 11.19 -3.14
N ALA A 124 -19.27 10.12 -2.66
CA ALA A 124 -18.53 10.15 -1.40
C ALA A 124 -17.33 11.09 -1.45
N TRP A 125 -16.63 11.17 -2.59
CA TRP A 125 -15.51 12.09 -2.73
C TRP A 125 -15.94 13.54 -2.56
N GLU A 126 -17.07 13.93 -3.16
CA GLU A 126 -17.63 15.28 -2.99
C GLU A 126 -17.96 15.62 -1.54
N ILE A 127 -18.40 14.62 -0.76
CA ILE A 127 -18.71 14.78 0.66
C ILE A 127 -17.43 14.83 1.51
N VAL A 128 -16.54 13.85 1.35
CA VAL A 128 -15.42 13.57 2.27
C VAL A 128 -14.20 14.45 1.98
N ASN A 129 -13.94 14.82 0.73
CA ASN A 129 -12.80 15.67 0.37
C ASN A 129 -12.88 17.09 0.98
N LEU A 130 -14.08 17.50 1.44
CA LEU A 130 -14.28 18.78 2.11
C LEU A 130 -13.84 18.75 3.58
N ASP A 131 -13.85 17.58 4.23
CA ASP A 131 -13.58 17.44 5.66
C ASP A 131 -12.25 16.74 5.99
N SER A 132 -11.52 16.31 4.96
CA SER A 132 -10.32 15.48 5.08
C SER A 132 -9.10 16.11 4.41
N LYS A 133 -7.92 15.95 5.02
CA LYS A 133 -6.65 16.42 4.47
C LYS A 133 -5.93 15.29 3.75
N PHE A 134 -6.23 15.11 2.47
CA PHE A 134 -5.48 14.20 1.61
C PHE A 134 -4.21 14.87 1.06
N TYR A 135 -3.30 14.06 0.51
CA TYR A 135 -2.13 14.59 -0.20
C TYR A 135 -2.60 15.46 -1.37
N SER A 136 -2.08 16.69 -1.48
CA SER A 136 -2.60 17.68 -2.42
C SER A 136 -2.50 17.23 -3.88
N GLN A 137 -1.44 16.52 -4.24
CA GLN A 137 -1.28 15.98 -5.60
C GLN A 137 -2.23 14.81 -5.86
N PHE A 138 -2.57 14.02 -4.84
CA PHE A 138 -3.57 12.97 -4.96
C PHE A 138 -4.96 13.58 -5.24
N LYS A 139 -5.34 14.62 -4.48
CA LYS A 139 -6.58 15.37 -4.73
C LYS A 139 -6.63 15.91 -6.17
N ALA A 140 -5.56 16.54 -6.64
CA ALA A 140 -5.47 17.06 -8.00
C ALA A 140 -5.58 15.94 -9.05
N TRP A 141 -4.97 14.77 -8.79
CA TRP A 141 -5.08 13.61 -9.67
C TRP A 141 -6.52 13.08 -9.74
N VAL A 142 -7.20 12.93 -8.61
CA VAL A 142 -8.61 12.50 -8.56
C VAL A 142 -9.50 13.47 -9.34
N GLU A 143 -9.38 14.77 -9.05
CA GLU A 143 -10.21 15.80 -9.68
C GLU A 143 -9.97 15.89 -11.19
N LYS A 144 -8.72 15.75 -11.64
CA LYS A 144 -8.36 15.89 -13.06
C LYS A 144 -8.63 14.64 -13.88
N GLU A 145 -8.28 13.47 -13.36
CA GLU A 145 -8.20 12.22 -14.14
C GLU A 145 -9.35 11.25 -13.83
N LEU A 146 -9.97 11.32 -12.63
CA LEU A 146 -10.96 10.33 -12.20
C LEU A 146 -12.40 10.86 -12.19
N LEU A 147 -12.59 12.17 -12.03
CA LEU A 147 -13.92 12.79 -12.03
C LEU A 147 -14.30 13.44 -13.36
N ASN A 148 -13.30 13.83 -14.17
CA ASN A 148 -13.53 14.42 -15.50
C ASN A 148 -13.40 13.40 -16.65
N SER A 149 -13.35 12.09 -16.34
CA SER A 149 -13.24 11.00 -17.32
C SER A 149 -14.58 10.34 -17.68
#